data_AF-A0AAE2BWU8-F1
#
_entry.id   AF-A0AAE2BWU8-F1
#
_cell.length_a   1.000
_cell.length_b   1.000
_cell.length_c   1.000
_cell.angle_alpha   90.00
_cell.angle_beta   90.00
_cell.angle_gamma   90.00
#
_symmetry.space_group_name_H-M   'P 1'
#
loop_
_entity.id
_entity.type
_entity.pdbx_description
1 polymer ?
#
loop_
_entity_poly.entity_id
_entity_poly.type
_entity_poly.pdbx_seq_one_letter_code
_entity_poly.pdbx_strand_id
1 'polypeptide(L)'
;MHKFKIDPKRGIKEFKVDAIEDTRCNITRNQVARAKKLALPMLEGSASEQYALLWDYTDEIKRSNPGSIVILGTEQEGEQNMFNRFYVDGCHSKGAYGGVLLSTVSIDPNNNFFPICYAVVMKENKDTWDWFLTLLKMDLNVEECGPITFMSDKQKGLVGALQELFRNAEHRFCVRHLHSNVKNYGFRGLTLKNILWKAARATTVNEFTRRMQEMKDLDEGAFAWFNDKNHKEWSRSHFSCYPRCDILLNNACESFNSNILEARDKPILSMLEWIMEYLMQRLQQNRDRAKKKRWKKVLYVTPPL
;
A
#
# COMPACT_ATOMS: atom_id res chain seq x y z
N MET A 1 -9.75 33.47 -11.24
CA MET A 1 -9.67 32.12 -11.86
C MET A 1 -8.24 31.65 -12.14
N HIS A 2 -7.33 32.52 -12.60
CA HIS A 2 -5.93 32.15 -12.91
C HIS A 2 -5.19 31.49 -11.73
N LYS A 3 -5.36 32.04 -10.51
CA LYS A 3 -4.76 31.52 -9.27
C LYS A 3 -5.22 30.08 -8.94
N PHE A 4 -6.47 29.72 -9.28
CA PHE A 4 -7.01 28.38 -9.07
C PHE A 4 -6.52 27.37 -10.11
N LYS A 5 -6.24 27.81 -11.34
CA LYS A 5 -5.61 26.96 -12.36
C LYS A 5 -4.17 26.61 -12.00
N ILE A 6 -3.45 27.54 -11.36
CA ILE A 6 -2.06 27.34 -10.92
C ILE A 6 -1.99 26.45 -9.69
N ASP A 7 -2.88 26.64 -8.72
CA ASP A 7 -2.94 25.82 -7.50
C ASP A 7 -4.38 25.38 -7.19
N PRO A 8 -4.81 24.24 -7.75
CA PRO A 8 -6.15 23.67 -7.52
C PRO A 8 -6.34 23.15 -6.07
N LYS A 9 -5.23 22.97 -5.34
CA LYS A 9 -5.20 22.40 -3.98
C LYS A 9 -5.50 23.43 -2.89
N ARG A 10 -5.57 24.72 -3.25
CA ARG A 10 -5.97 25.82 -2.36
C ARG A 10 -7.17 25.48 -1.50
N GLY A 11 -7.06 25.75 -0.20
CA GLY A 11 -8.11 25.48 0.77
C GLY A 11 -9.38 26.27 0.44
N ILE A 12 -10.55 25.77 0.86
CA ILE A 12 -11.84 26.43 0.61
C ILE A 12 -11.85 27.87 1.14
N LYS A 13 -11.10 28.16 2.22
CA LYS A 13 -10.97 29.51 2.77
C LYS A 13 -10.20 30.45 1.83
N GLU A 14 -9.08 30.01 1.30
CA GLU A 14 -8.23 30.78 0.38
C GLU A 14 -8.94 30.98 -0.95
N PHE A 15 -9.56 29.92 -1.47
CA PHE A 15 -10.36 30.00 -2.70
C PHE A 15 -11.56 30.94 -2.55
N LYS A 16 -12.15 31.02 -1.35
CA LYS A 16 -13.19 32.02 -1.04
C LYS A 16 -12.65 33.45 -1.11
N VAL A 17 -11.46 33.71 -0.57
CA VAL A 17 -10.82 35.03 -0.63
C VAL A 17 -10.59 35.42 -2.09
N ASP A 18 -9.97 34.54 -2.88
CA ASP A 18 -9.74 34.80 -4.31
C ASP A 18 -11.05 35.03 -5.07
N ALA A 19 -12.09 34.23 -4.79
CA ALA A 19 -13.37 34.36 -5.45
C ALA A 19 -14.07 35.69 -5.12
N ILE A 20 -13.95 36.17 -3.87
CA ILE A 20 -14.46 37.48 -3.46
C ILE A 20 -13.65 38.60 -4.14
N GLU A 21 -12.32 38.49 -4.20
CA GLU A 21 -11.46 39.45 -4.91
C GLU A 21 -11.83 39.55 -6.40
N ASP A 22 -11.99 38.40 -7.07
CA ASP A 22 -12.25 38.32 -8.51
C ASP A 22 -13.67 38.76 -8.88
N THR A 23 -14.68 38.38 -8.08
CA THR A 23 -16.10 38.61 -8.42
C THR A 23 -16.70 39.84 -7.74
N ARG A 24 -16.06 40.35 -6.68
CA ARG A 24 -16.57 41.40 -5.79
C ARG A 24 -17.94 41.06 -5.16
N CYS A 25 -18.35 39.80 -5.17
CA CYS A 25 -19.59 39.33 -4.57
C CYS A 25 -19.33 38.68 -3.22
N ASN A 26 -20.29 38.79 -2.30
CA ASN A 26 -20.24 38.06 -1.04
C ASN A 26 -20.69 36.61 -1.27
N ILE A 27 -19.75 35.68 -1.26
CA ILE A 27 -20.00 34.25 -1.56
C ILE A 27 -19.91 33.45 -0.26
N THR A 28 -20.84 32.51 -0.04
CA THR A 28 -20.82 31.62 1.13
C THR A 28 -19.82 30.47 0.97
N ARG A 29 -19.38 29.87 2.08
CA ARG A 29 -18.46 28.70 2.05
C ARG A 29 -19.03 27.53 1.23
N ASN A 30 -20.34 27.29 1.30
CA ASN A 30 -20.99 26.20 0.57
C ASN A 30 -21.05 26.47 -0.94
N GLN A 31 -21.28 27.73 -1.35
CA GLN A 31 -21.22 28.12 -2.76
C GLN A 31 -19.80 27.95 -3.32
N VAL A 32 -18.77 28.35 -2.55
CA VAL A 32 -17.36 28.15 -2.93
C VAL A 32 -17.02 26.67 -3.06
N ALA A 33 -17.48 25.82 -2.13
CA ALA A 33 -17.27 24.38 -2.21
C ALA A 33 -17.93 23.76 -3.45
N ARG A 34 -19.17 24.17 -3.79
CA ARG A 34 -19.87 23.72 -5.01
C ARG A 34 -19.17 24.20 -6.28
N ALA A 35 -18.76 25.47 -6.32
CA ALA A 35 -18.02 26.03 -7.44
C ALA A 35 -16.67 25.31 -7.63
N LYS A 36 -15.94 25.03 -6.54
CA LYS A 36 -14.71 24.23 -6.58
C LYS A 36 -14.96 22.82 -7.12
N LYS A 37 -16.05 22.18 -6.68
CA LYS A 37 -16.46 20.84 -7.16
C LYS A 37 -16.79 20.83 -8.67
N LEU A 38 -17.35 21.92 -9.20
CA LEU A 38 -17.63 22.06 -10.63
C LEU A 38 -16.40 22.44 -11.45
N ALA A 39 -15.48 23.23 -10.87
CA ALA A 39 -14.27 23.69 -11.55
C ALA A 39 -13.17 22.61 -11.63
N LEU A 40 -13.11 21.67 -10.68
CA LEU A 40 -12.11 20.59 -10.70
C LEU A 40 -12.20 19.72 -11.95
N PRO A 41 -13.38 19.19 -12.34
CA PRO A 41 -13.54 18.41 -13.57
C PRO A 41 -13.23 19.20 -14.84
N MET A 42 -13.43 20.53 -14.84
CA MET A 42 -13.07 21.38 -15.99
C MET A 42 -11.55 21.57 -16.14
N LEU A 43 -10.78 21.31 -15.08
CA LEU A 43 -9.33 21.44 -15.06
C LEU A 43 -8.64 20.09 -15.27
N GLU A 44 -9.10 19.05 -14.58
CA GLU A 44 -8.51 17.71 -14.58
C GLU A 44 -9.15 16.80 -15.63
N GLY A 45 -10.28 17.20 -16.23
CA GLY A 45 -11.13 16.32 -17.03
C GLY A 45 -12.13 15.55 -16.14
N SER A 46 -13.23 15.09 -16.73
CA SER A 46 -14.17 14.22 -16.02
C SER A 46 -13.57 12.83 -15.82
N ALA A 47 -14.01 12.13 -14.76
CA ALA A 47 -13.57 10.76 -14.52
C ALA A 47 -13.84 9.85 -15.73
N SER A 48 -15.00 9.99 -16.39
CA SER A 48 -15.37 9.25 -17.59
C SER A 48 -14.42 9.49 -18.77
N GLU A 49 -14.03 10.75 -19.01
CA GLU A 49 -13.06 11.06 -20.07
C GLU A 49 -11.69 10.45 -19.76
N GLN A 50 -11.28 10.44 -18.50
CA GLN A 50 -10.02 9.82 -18.11
C GLN A 50 -10.04 8.29 -18.24
N TYR A 51 -11.15 7.63 -17.91
CA TYR A 51 -11.30 6.19 -18.15
C TYR A 51 -11.25 5.85 -19.64
N ALA A 52 -11.79 6.71 -20.52
CA ALA A 52 -11.72 6.51 -21.97
C ALA A 52 -10.30 6.57 -22.53
N LEU A 53 -9.40 7.31 -21.88
CA LEU A 53 -8.01 7.51 -22.29
C LEU A 53 -7.04 6.44 -21.74
N LEU A 54 -7.51 5.46 -20.97
CA LEU A 54 -6.62 4.47 -20.33
C LEU A 54 -5.86 3.59 -21.32
N TRP A 55 -6.43 3.33 -22.50
CA TRP A 55 -5.75 2.59 -23.57
C TRP A 55 -4.59 3.40 -24.13
N ASP A 56 -4.85 4.65 -24.52
CA ASP A 56 -3.82 5.57 -25.01
C ASP A 56 -2.71 5.77 -23.98
N TYR A 57 -3.09 5.93 -22.71
CA TYR A 57 -2.15 6.06 -21.60
C TYR A 57 -1.29 4.80 -21.40
N THR A 58 -1.88 3.61 -21.56
CA THR A 58 -1.15 2.33 -21.52
C THR A 58 -0.08 2.27 -22.60
N ASP A 59 -0.45 2.65 -23.82
CA ASP A 59 0.45 2.64 -24.96
C ASP A 59 1.55 3.68 -24.80
N GLU A 60 1.23 4.85 -24.25
CA GLU A 60 2.19 5.90 -23.96
C GLU A 60 3.22 5.47 -22.90
N ILE A 61 2.82 4.74 -21.85
CA ILE A 61 3.78 4.17 -20.88
C ILE A 61 4.71 3.18 -21.57
N LYS A 62 4.17 2.25 -22.37
CA LYS A 62 4.97 1.23 -23.08
C LYS A 62 5.94 1.88 -24.07
N ARG A 63 5.52 2.96 -24.72
CA ARG A 63 6.34 3.74 -25.66
C ARG A 63 7.46 4.50 -24.96
N SER A 64 7.15 5.18 -23.86
CA SER A 64 8.10 6.03 -23.12
C SER A 64 9.06 5.24 -22.23
N ASN A 65 8.63 4.07 -21.72
CA ASN A 65 9.40 3.19 -20.85
C ASN A 65 9.40 1.75 -21.39
N PRO A 66 10.23 1.47 -22.42
CA PRO A 66 10.34 0.11 -22.96
C PRO A 66 10.74 -0.89 -21.87
N GLY A 67 9.98 -1.99 -21.76
CA GLY A 67 10.16 -3.03 -20.73
C GLY A 67 9.20 -2.91 -19.54
N SER A 68 8.46 -1.81 -19.40
CA SER A 68 7.38 -1.71 -18.39
C SER A 68 6.22 -2.66 -18.72
N ILE A 69 5.72 -3.34 -17.70
CA ILE A 69 4.52 -4.17 -17.79
C ILE A 69 3.33 -3.34 -17.34
N VAL A 70 2.42 -3.06 -18.28
CA VAL A 70 1.15 -2.36 -18.05
C VAL A 70 0.00 -3.19 -18.60
N ILE A 71 -0.97 -3.50 -17.75
CA ILE A 71 -2.12 -4.34 -18.10
C ILE A 71 -3.42 -3.63 -17.72
N LEU A 72 -4.23 -3.33 -18.72
CA LEU A 72 -5.60 -2.84 -18.56
C LEU A 72 -6.58 -4.01 -18.82
N GLY A 73 -7.38 -4.32 -17.82
CA GLY A 73 -8.49 -5.26 -17.91
C GLY A 73 -9.82 -4.53 -17.98
N THR A 74 -10.68 -4.94 -18.91
CA THR A 74 -12.06 -4.48 -19.04
C THR A 74 -13.01 -5.68 -18.92
N GLU A 75 -14.25 -5.43 -18.50
CA GLU A 75 -15.35 -6.40 -18.50
C GLU A 75 -16.46 -5.90 -19.42
N GLN A 76 -17.11 -6.81 -20.14
CA GLN A 76 -18.28 -6.47 -20.93
C GLN A 76 -19.53 -6.45 -20.05
N GLU A 77 -20.21 -5.31 -20.02
CA GLU A 77 -21.53 -5.17 -19.42
C GLU A 77 -22.51 -4.73 -20.52
N GLY A 78 -23.21 -5.71 -21.12
CA GLY A 78 -24.01 -5.48 -22.32
C GLY A 78 -23.13 -5.17 -23.54
N GLU A 79 -23.39 -4.04 -24.22
CA GLU A 79 -22.58 -3.58 -25.37
C GLU A 79 -21.41 -2.67 -24.98
N GLN A 80 -21.21 -2.40 -23.68
CA GLN A 80 -20.19 -1.49 -23.20
C GLN A 80 -19.02 -2.23 -22.53
N ASN A 81 -17.79 -1.82 -22.85
CA ASN A 81 -16.59 -2.26 -22.16
C ASN A 81 -16.36 -1.37 -20.93
N MET A 82 -16.54 -1.94 -19.74
CA MET A 82 -16.38 -1.28 -18.46
C MET A 82 -14.98 -1.53 -17.90
N PHE A 83 -14.42 -0.53 -17.21
CA PHE A 83 -13.16 -0.68 -16.51
C PHE A 83 -13.26 -1.75 -15.42
N ASN A 84 -12.30 -2.67 -15.36
CA ASN A 84 -12.21 -3.68 -14.30
C ASN A 84 -10.95 -3.48 -13.44
N ARG A 85 -9.78 -3.42 -14.08
CA ARG A 85 -8.49 -3.43 -13.37
C ARG A 85 -7.36 -2.83 -14.20
N PHE A 86 -6.39 -2.23 -13.52
CA PHE A 86 -5.19 -1.64 -14.13
C PHE A 86 -3.96 -1.99 -13.29
N TYR A 87 -2.94 -2.58 -13.90
CA TYR A 87 -1.68 -2.97 -13.27
C TYR A 87 -0.49 -2.26 -13.90
N VAL A 88 0.47 -1.85 -13.07
CA VAL A 88 1.79 -1.41 -13.53
C VAL A 88 2.91 -1.91 -12.61
N ASP A 89 3.95 -2.46 -13.22
CA ASP A 89 5.23 -2.81 -12.57
C ASP A 89 6.18 -1.61 -12.47
N GLY A 90 6.95 -1.56 -11.37
CA GLY A 90 8.22 -0.85 -11.31
C GLY A 90 8.16 0.62 -11.70
N CYS A 91 7.48 1.40 -10.86
CA CYS A 91 7.07 2.79 -11.04
C CYS A 91 5.71 2.96 -11.72
N HIS A 92 4.92 3.87 -11.15
CA HIS A 92 3.72 4.51 -11.70
C HIS A 92 2.40 3.93 -11.33
N SER A 93 1.69 4.62 -10.42
CA SER A 93 0.23 4.81 -10.25
C SER A 93 -0.37 4.30 -8.93
N LYS A 94 -1.56 4.79 -8.55
CA LYS A 94 -2.45 4.20 -7.53
C LYS A 94 -3.71 5.07 -7.25
N GLY A 95 -4.90 4.56 -7.53
CA GLY A 95 -6.09 4.79 -6.68
C GLY A 95 -7.43 4.68 -7.40
N ALA A 96 -8.51 5.21 -6.82
CA ALA A 96 -9.75 5.34 -7.55
C ALA A 96 -10.75 6.32 -6.94
N TYR A 97 -11.32 7.12 -7.82
CA TYR A 97 -12.73 7.42 -7.80
C TYR A 97 -13.47 6.15 -8.27
N GLY A 98 -13.96 5.33 -7.33
CA GLY A 98 -14.80 4.15 -7.60
C GLY A 98 -14.15 2.75 -7.48
N GLY A 99 -12.97 2.61 -6.85
CA GLY A 99 -12.21 1.35 -6.79
C GLY A 99 -11.24 1.25 -5.61
N VAL A 100 -10.61 0.08 -5.46
CA VAL A 100 -9.65 -0.28 -4.42
C VAL A 100 -8.24 -0.32 -4.99
N LEU A 101 -7.28 -0.18 -4.09
CA LEU A 101 -5.94 0.19 -4.43
C LEU A 101 -4.89 -0.74 -3.82
N LEU A 102 -4.37 -1.67 -4.63
CA LEU A 102 -3.45 -2.73 -4.18
C LEU A 102 -2.00 -2.33 -4.46
N SER A 103 -1.07 -2.50 -3.52
CA SER A 103 0.37 -2.24 -3.75
C SER A 103 1.23 -3.29 -3.10
N THR A 104 2.33 -3.59 -3.76
CA THR A 104 3.47 -4.28 -3.17
C THR A 104 4.57 -3.27 -2.92
N VAL A 105 5.02 -3.18 -1.67
CA VAL A 105 6.11 -2.28 -1.27
C VAL A 105 7.18 -3.12 -0.59
N SER A 106 8.40 -3.10 -1.13
CA SER A 106 9.55 -3.73 -0.52
C SER A 106 10.31 -2.74 0.37
N ILE A 107 11.33 -3.25 1.04
CA ILE A 107 12.21 -2.45 1.89
C ILE A 107 13.63 -2.64 1.38
N ASP A 108 14.31 -1.53 1.13
CA ASP A 108 15.70 -1.52 0.72
C ASP A 108 16.65 -1.78 1.91
N PRO A 109 17.94 -2.04 1.65
CA PRO A 109 18.95 -2.21 2.71
C PRO A 109 19.09 -1.04 3.70
N ASN A 110 18.57 0.14 3.37
CA ASN A 110 18.59 1.33 4.22
C ASN A 110 17.30 1.53 5.03
N ASN A 111 16.43 0.51 5.09
CA ASN A 111 15.09 0.59 5.67
C ASN A 111 14.19 1.65 5.03
N ASN A 112 14.47 2.08 3.80
CA ASN A 112 13.52 2.86 3.03
C ASN A 112 12.57 1.92 2.33
N PHE A 113 11.31 2.31 2.24
CA PHE A 113 10.37 1.59 1.41
C PHE A 113 10.67 1.85 -0.08
N PHE A 114 10.51 0.81 -0.89
CA PHE A 114 10.67 0.82 -2.33
C PHE A 114 9.42 0.17 -2.95
N PRO A 115 8.49 0.95 -3.53
CA PRO A 115 7.31 0.39 -4.18
C PRO A 115 7.73 -0.45 -5.38
N ILE A 116 7.25 -1.70 -5.44
CA ILE A 116 7.50 -2.62 -6.57
C ILE A 116 6.44 -2.34 -7.61
N CYS A 117 5.21 -2.76 -7.35
CA CYS A 117 4.09 -2.61 -8.26
C CYS A 117 2.84 -2.23 -7.49
N TYR A 118 1.79 -1.89 -8.21
CA TYR A 118 0.48 -1.66 -7.64
C TYR A 118 -0.59 -1.81 -8.72
N ALA A 119 -1.86 -1.91 -8.31
CA ALA A 119 -3.00 -1.98 -9.19
C ALA A 119 -4.20 -1.19 -8.68
N VAL A 120 -5.00 -0.69 -9.63
CA VAL A 120 -6.35 -0.16 -9.40
C VAL A 120 -7.35 -1.23 -9.79
N VAL A 121 -8.26 -1.57 -8.88
CA VAL A 121 -9.20 -2.69 -9.07
C VAL A 121 -10.58 -2.29 -8.57
N MET A 122 -11.66 -2.77 -9.17
CA MET A 122 -13.01 -2.37 -8.72
C MET A 122 -13.35 -2.90 -7.32
N LYS A 123 -12.88 -4.10 -6.98
CA LYS A 123 -13.19 -4.77 -5.71
C LYS A 123 -12.02 -5.58 -5.18
N GLU A 124 -11.87 -5.56 -3.86
CA GLU A 124 -10.89 -6.38 -3.16
C GLU A 124 -11.49 -7.74 -2.77
N ASN A 125 -11.19 -8.76 -3.57
CA ASN A 125 -11.61 -10.14 -3.36
C ASN A 125 -10.46 -11.11 -3.71
N LYS A 126 -10.69 -12.42 -3.58
CA LYS A 126 -9.65 -13.43 -3.87
C LYS A 126 -9.19 -13.35 -5.34
N ASP A 127 -10.12 -13.32 -6.29
CA ASP A 127 -9.81 -13.30 -7.73
C ASP A 127 -8.93 -12.11 -8.14
N THR A 128 -9.22 -10.93 -7.57
CA THR A 128 -8.42 -9.73 -7.78
C THR A 128 -7.02 -9.86 -7.18
N TRP A 129 -6.89 -10.48 -6.00
CA TRP A 129 -5.60 -10.76 -5.38
C TRP A 129 -4.80 -11.82 -6.16
N ASP A 130 -5.44 -12.87 -6.64
CA ASP A 130 -4.82 -13.90 -7.48
C ASP A 130 -4.26 -13.28 -8.76
N TRP A 131 -5.06 -12.44 -9.44
CA TRP A 131 -4.62 -11.70 -10.61
C TRP A 131 -3.42 -10.78 -10.30
N PHE A 132 -3.52 -9.95 -9.25
CA PHE A 132 -2.45 -9.04 -8.86
C PHE A 132 -1.14 -9.78 -8.52
N LEU A 133 -1.24 -10.87 -7.75
CA LEU A 133 -0.09 -11.66 -7.33
C LEU A 133 0.52 -12.49 -8.46
N THR A 134 -0.28 -12.91 -9.45
CA THR A 134 0.22 -13.57 -10.66
C THR A 134 1.12 -12.62 -11.44
N LEU A 135 0.69 -11.37 -11.61
CA LEU A 135 1.49 -10.34 -12.29
C LEU A 135 2.75 -10.00 -11.49
N LEU A 136 2.63 -9.81 -10.18
CA LEU A 136 3.80 -9.63 -9.32
C LEU A 136 4.80 -10.79 -9.45
N LYS A 137 4.32 -12.04 -9.53
CA LYS A 137 5.19 -13.21 -9.69
C LYS A 137 5.94 -13.20 -11.02
N MET A 138 5.26 -12.78 -12.09
CA MET A 138 5.88 -12.60 -13.41
C MET A 138 6.95 -11.51 -13.38
N ASP A 139 6.65 -10.36 -12.77
CA ASP A 139 7.57 -9.22 -12.68
C ASP A 139 8.82 -9.52 -11.86
N LEU A 140 8.65 -10.22 -10.74
CA LEU A 140 9.77 -10.65 -9.92
C LEU A 140 10.60 -11.76 -10.59
N ASN A 141 10.11 -12.34 -11.69
CA ASN A 141 10.70 -13.46 -12.42
C ASN A 141 11.09 -14.64 -11.50
N VAL A 142 10.15 -15.06 -10.65
CA VAL A 142 10.39 -16.08 -9.62
C VAL A 142 9.78 -17.41 -10.06
N GLU A 143 10.59 -18.23 -10.73
CA GLU A 143 10.19 -19.55 -11.26
C GLU A 143 9.96 -20.58 -10.14
N GLU A 144 10.92 -20.68 -9.22
CA GLU A 144 10.76 -21.36 -7.93
C GLU A 144 10.82 -20.28 -6.86
N CYS A 145 9.84 -20.26 -5.94
CA CYS A 145 9.79 -19.29 -4.84
C CYS A 145 11.08 -19.37 -4.00
N GLY A 146 12.12 -18.62 -4.38
CA GLY A 146 13.18 -18.19 -3.48
C GLY A 146 12.54 -17.52 -2.26
N PRO A 147 13.24 -17.38 -1.13
CA PRO A 147 12.54 -17.21 0.15
C PRO A 147 12.04 -15.77 0.32
N ILE A 148 10.97 -15.43 -0.40
CA ILE A 148 10.25 -14.18 -0.29
C ILE A 148 9.50 -14.21 1.02
N THR A 149 9.47 -13.07 1.68
CA THR A 149 8.65 -12.87 2.88
C THR A 149 7.67 -11.76 2.63
N PHE A 150 6.39 -12.08 2.77
CA PHE A 150 5.31 -11.12 2.69
C PHE A 150 4.91 -10.66 4.09
N MET A 151 4.65 -9.36 4.24
CA MET A 151 4.04 -8.78 5.44
C MET A 151 2.68 -8.19 5.05
N SER A 152 1.61 -8.57 5.75
CA SER A 152 0.26 -8.08 5.43
C SER A 152 -0.65 -7.97 6.67
N ASP A 153 -1.87 -7.46 6.46
CA ASP A 153 -2.83 -7.17 7.52
C ASP A 153 -3.90 -8.28 7.71
N LYS A 154 -3.58 -9.53 7.31
CA LYS A 154 -4.44 -10.74 7.42
C LYS A 154 -5.81 -10.60 6.73
N GLN A 155 -5.82 -10.08 5.51
CA GLN A 155 -7.03 -10.08 4.70
C GLN A 155 -7.29 -11.46 4.08
N LYS A 156 -8.51 -11.97 4.21
CA LYS A 156 -8.87 -13.34 3.81
C LYS A 156 -8.54 -13.66 2.34
N GLY A 157 -8.84 -12.75 1.41
CA GLY A 157 -8.56 -12.93 -0.02
C GLY A 157 -7.07 -13.03 -0.32
N LEU A 158 -6.26 -12.15 0.30
CA LEU A 158 -4.81 -12.12 0.12
C LEU A 158 -4.11 -13.38 0.67
N VAL A 159 -4.54 -13.86 1.85
CA VAL A 159 -3.94 -15.06 2.48
C VAL A 159 -4.12 -16.28 1.56
N GLY A 160 -5.32 -16.49 1.02
CA GLY A 160 -5.59 -17.61 0.12
C GLY A 160 -4.76 -17.52 -1.16
N ALA A 161 -4.71 -16.33 -1.76
CA ALA A 161 -3.95 -16.10 -2.99
C ALA A 161 -2.43 -16.32 -2.83
N LEU A 162 -1.85 -15.85 -1.71
CA LEU A 162 -0.44 -16.08 -1.40
C LEU A 162 -0.12 -17.56 -1.19
N GLN A 163 -0.99 -18.31 -0.51
CA GLN A 163 -0.80 -19.74 -0.29
C GLN A 163 -0.81 -20.53 -1.61
N GLU A 164 -1.62 -20.13 -2.57
CA GLU A 164 -1.72 -20.82 -3.87
C GLU A 164 -0.55 -20.49 -4.81
N LEU A 165 -0.19 -19.21 -4.93
CA LEU A 165 0.79 -18.71 -5.90
C LEU A 165 2.25 -18.72 -5.38
N PHE A 166 2.43 -18.50 -4.08
CA PHE A 166 3.71 -18.38 -3.39
C PHE A 166 3.87 -19.42 -2.26
N ARG A 167 3.71 -20.70 -2.59
CA ARG A 167 3.66 -21.82 -1.62
C ARG A 167 4.85 -21.88 -0.64
N ASN A 168 6.04 -21.46 -1.06
CA ASN A 168 7.25 -21.49 -0.22
C ASN A 168 7.56 -20.14 0.44
N ALA A 169 6.76 -19.10 0.19
CA ALA A 169 6.98 -17.79 0.79
C ALA A 169 6.54 -17.78 2.25
N GLU A 170 7.32 -17.12 3.09
CA GLU A 170 6.92 -16.88 4.48
C GLU A 170 5.89 -15.75 4.50
N HIS A 171 4.76 -15.97 5.18
CA HIS A 171 3.73 -14.95 5.35
C HIS A 171 3.66 -14.50 6.80
N ARG A 172 3.98 -13.23 7.02
CA ARG A 172 3.94 -12.57 8.32
C ARG A 172 2.77 -11.60 8.40
N PHE A 173 2.18 -11.48 9.58
CA PHE A 173 1.08 -10.59 9.88
C PHE A 173 1.54 -9.41 10.73
N CYS A 174 1.05 -8.23 10.37
CA CYS A 174 1.31 -7.02 11.11
C CYS A 174 0.73 -7.14 12.53
N VAL A 175 1.60 -7.09 13.54
CA VAL A 175 1.22 -7.25 14.95
C VAL A 175 0.26 -6.15 15.41
N ARG A 176 0.34 -4.96 14.79
CA ARG A 176 -0.60 -3.87 15.04
C ARG A 176 -2.03 -4.26 14.65
N HIS A 177 -2.21 -4.87 13.49
CA HIS A 177 -3.51 -5.33 13.02
C HIS A 177 -3.97 -6.58 13.77
N LEU A 178 -3.05 -7.47 14.14
CA LEU A 178 -3.33 -8.59 15.04
C LEU A 178 -3.92 -8.10 16.37
N HIS A 179 -3.31 -7.08 16.99
CA HIS A 179 -3.82 -6.46 18.20
C HIS A 179 -5.18 -5.76 18.00
N SER A 180 -5.42 -5.11 16.86
CA SER A 180 -6.74 -4.54 16.55
C SER A 180 -7.81 -5.61 16.44
N ASN A 181 -7.50 -6.77 15.84
CA ASN A 181 -8.41 -7.90 15.78
C ASN A 181 -8.77 -8.42 17.18
N VAL A 182 -7.78 -8.56 18.06
CA VAL A 182 -7.95 -9.02 19.45
C VAL A 182 -8.91 -8.11 20.22
N LYS A 183 -8.80 -6.79 20.04
CA LYS A 183 -9.74 -5.82 20.60
C LYS A 183 -11.18 -6.01 20.13
N ASN A 184 -11.37 -6.43 18.88
CA ASN A 184 -12.69 -6.70 18.30
C ASN A 184 -13.31 -7.98 18.87
N TYR A 185 -12.49 -8.96 19.29
CA TYR A 185 -12.93 -10.18 19.98
C TYR A 185 -13.24 -9.96 21.49
N GLY A 186 -13.17 -8.73 21.99
CA GLY A 186 -13.52 -8.39 23.37
C GLY A 186 -12.34 -8.32 24.34
N PHE A 187 -11.16 -8.79 23.93
CA PHE A 187 -9.96 -8.73 24.76
C PHE A 187 -9.37 -7.31 24.75
N ARG A 188 -9.54 -6.57 25.84
CA ARG A 188 -9.11 -5.18 25.98
C ARG A 188 -8.27 -5.00 27.22
N GLY A 189 -7.20 -4.20 27.11
CA GLY A 189 -6.37 -3.85 28.25
C GLY A 189 -4.96 -3.45 27.83
N LEU A 190 -4.40 -2.43 28.50
CA LEU A 190 -3.03 -2.00 28.24
C LEU A 190 -2.01 -3.08 28.63
N THR A 191 -2.28 -3.81 29.71
CA THR A 191 -1.44 -4.92 30.18
C THR A 191 -1.37 -6.04 29.14
N LEU A 192 -2.51 -6.49 28.62
CA LEU A 192 -2.57 -7.51 27.58
C LEU A 192 -1.85 -7.07 26.30
N LYS A 193 -2.05 -5.82 25.87
CA LYS A 193 -1.31 -5.22 24.76
C LYS A 193 0.21 -5.29 25.00
N ASN A 194 0.68 -4.95 26.19
CA ASN A 194 2.10 -4.95 26.52
C ASN A 194 2.69 -6.37 26.52
N ILE A 195 1.97 -7.35 27.05
CA ILE A 195 2.40 -8.76 27.02
C ILE A 195 2.45 -9.28 25.59
N LEU A 196 1.44 -8.98 24.76
CA LEU A 196 1.44 -9.31 23.34
C LEU A 196 2.67 -8.74 22.62
N TRP A 197 2.98 -7.46 22.85
CA TRP A 197 4.16 -6.85 22.24
C TRP A 197 5.48 -7.48 22.71
N LYS A 198 5.57 -7.90 23.98
CA LYS A 198 6.73 -8.64 24.50
C LYS A 198 6.82 -10.03 23.85
N ALA A 199 5.71 -10.75 23.71
CA ALA A 199 5.66 -12.06 23.05
C ALA A 199 6.03 -11.96 21.55
N ALA A 200 5.51 -10.96 20.85
CA ALA A 200 5.82 -10.74 19.43
C ALA A 200 7.28 -10.36 19.19
N ARG A 201 7.90 -9.61 20.12
CA ARG A 201 9.31 -9.18 20.04
C ARG A 201 10.32 -10.18 20.59
N ALA A 202 9.86 -11.23 21.27
CA ALA A 202 10.73 -12.25 21.85
C ALA A 202 11.69 -12.80 20.80
N THR A 203 12.98 -12.86 21.14
CA THR A 203 14.04 -13.35 20.21
C THR A 203 14.26 -14.85 20.33
N THR A 204 13.80 -15.47 21.41
CA THR A 204 13.94 -16.92 21.67
C THR A 204 12.59 -17.54 22.00
N VAL A 205 12.44 -18.82 21.68
CA VAL A 205 11.22 -19.60 22.00
C VAL A 205 11.00 -19.67 23.52
N ASN A 206 12.08 -19.72 24.31
CA ASN A 206 11.98 -19.73 25.77
C ASN A 206 11.39 -18.42 26.31
N GLU A 207 11.85 -17.26 25.81
CA GLU A 207 11.24 -15.98 26.20
C GLU A 207 9.79 -15.91 25.74
N PHE A 208 9.49 -16.32 24.50
CA PHE A 208 8.13 -16.36 23.99
C PHE A 208 7.20 -17.18 24.89
N THR A 209 7.61 -18.39 25.26
CA THR A 209 6.83 -19.29 26.12
C THR A 209 6.56 -18.66 27.48
N ARG A 210 7.56 -17.98 28.07
CA ARG A 210 7.37 -17.22 29.31
C ARG A 210 6.33 -16.11 29.15
N ARG A 211 6.36 -15.35 28.05
CA ARG A 211 5.36 -14.29 27.79
C ARG A 211 3.97 -14.84 27.53
N MET A 212 3.85 -16.01 26.89
CA MET A 212 2.59 -16.69 26.68
C MET A 212 2.00 -17.21 28.00
N GLN A 213 2.85 -17.68 28.93
CA GLN A 213 2.41 -18.02 30.28
C GLN A 213 1.95 -16.78 31.06
N GLU A 214 2.70 -15.67 31.03
CA GLU A 214 2.27 -14.38 31.60
C GLU A 214 0.90 -13.93 31.04
N MET A 215 0.63 -14.22 29.76
CA MET A 215 -0.66 -13.93 29.14
C MET A 215 -1.77 -14.84 29.66
N LYS A 216 -1.49 -16.14 29.83
CA LYS A 216 -2.45 -17.12 30.37
C LYS A 216 -2.87 -16.78 31.79
N ASP A 217 -1.91 -16.37 32.62
CA ASP A 217 -2.16 -15.99 34.01
C ASP A 217 -3.02 -14.71 34.11
N LEU A 218 -2.98 -13.85 33.09
CA LEU A 218 -3.79 -12.62 33.02
C LEU A 218 -5.19 -12.87 32.43
N ASP A 219 -5.27 -13.59 31.31
CA ASP A 219 -6.49 -13.85 30.56
C ASP A 219 -6.34 -15.15 29.76
N GLU A 220 -6.94 -16.21 30.27
CA GLU A 220 -6.89 -17.54 29.66
C GLU A 220 -7.58 -17.59 28.29
N GLY A 221 -8.61 -16.76 28.08
CA GLY A 221 -9.32 -16.65 26.80
C GLY A 221 -8.44 -15.99 25.74
N ALA A 222 -7.71 -14.93 26.10
CA ALA A 222 -6.75 -14.29 25.20
C ALA A 222 -5.62 -15.26 24.84
N PHE A 223 -5.07 -15.96 25.83
CA PHE A 223 -4.05 -16.99 25.60
C PHE A 223 -4.52 -18.06 24.60
N ALA A 224 -5.72 -18.63 24.81
CA ALA A 224 -6.29 -19.64 23.91
C ALA A 224 -6.41 -19.10 22.47
N TRP A 225 -6.84 -17.85 22.30
CA TRP A 225 -6.97 -17.22 20.99
C TRP A 225 -5.62 -17.03 20.26
N PHE A 226 -4.55 -16.69 20.98
CA PHE A 226 -3.22 -16.56 20.39
C PHE A 226 -2.55 -17.91 20.14
N ASN A 227 -2.75 -18.88 21.02
CA ASN A 227 -2.19 -20.23 20.91
C ASN A 227 -2.82 -21.03 19.75
N ASP A 228 -4.07 -20.73 19.40
CA ASP A 228 -4.74 -21.25 18.19
C ASP A 228 -4.08 -20.78 16.88
N LYS A 229 -3.31 -19.68 16.91
CA LYS A 229 -2.68 -19.11 15.71
C LYS A 229 -1.27 -19.62 15.51
N ASN A 230 -0.88 -19.77 14.25
CA ASN A 230 0.48 -20.14 13.92
C ASN A 230 1.46 -19.04 14.35
N HIS A 231 2.32 -19.34 15.33
CA HIS A 231 3.27 -18.39 15.89
C HIS A 231 4.29 -17.88 14.86
N LYS A 232 4.57 -18.65 13.80
CA LYS A 232 5.43 -18.24 12.67
C LYS A 232 4.89 -17.02 11.94
N GLU A 233 3.59 -16.73 12.06
CA GLU A 233 2.99 -15.60 11.36
C GLU A 233 3.16 -14.28 12.11
N TRP A 234 3.47 -14.27 13.40
CA TRP A 234 3.41 -13.03 14.20
C TRP A 234 4.47 -12.85 15.29
N SER A 235 5.23 -13.89 15.66
CA SER A 235 6.30 -13.79 16.65
C SER A 235 7.69 -13.92 16.03
N ARG A 236 8.57 -12.97 16.35
CA ARG A 236 9.95 -12.93 15.90
C ARG A 236 10.73 -14.20 16.23
N SER A 237 10.48 -14.80 17.40
CA SER A 237 11.14 -16.04 17.84
C SER A 237 10.84 -17.25 16.96
N HIS A 238 9.80 -17.20 16.14
CA HIS A 238 9.33 -18.28 15.27
C HIS A 238 9.48 -17.95 13.78
N PHE A 239 9.96 -16.75 13.44
CA PHE A 239 10.26 -16.38 12.05
C PHE A 239 11.44 -17.19 11.51
N SER A 240 11.46 -17.40 10.20
CA SER A 240 12.63 -17.94 9.54
C SER A 240 13.84 -17.03 9.75
N CYS A 241 15.04 -17.64 9.87
CA CYS A 241 16.30 -16.89 9.89
C CYS A 241 16.60 -16.20 8.53
N TYR A 242 15.82 -16.53 7.50
CA TYR A 242 15.81 -15.85 6.21
C TYR A 242 14.41 -15.30 5.90
N PRO A 243 14.27 -14.01 5.55
CA PRO A 243 15.31 -12.99 5.47
C PRO A 243 15.69 -12.51 6.88
N ARG A 244 16.91 -11.97 7.03
CA ARG A 244 17.37 -11.32 8.28
C ARG A 244 16.66 -9.99 8.49
N CYS A 245 15.37 -10.05 8.78
CA CYS A 245 14.48 -8.91 8.93
C CYS A 245 13.63 -9.12 10.19
N ASP A 246 13.69 -8.18 11.12
CA ASP A 246 12.97 -8.21 12.40
C ASP A 246 11.70 -7.36 12.42
N ILE A 247 11.17 -7.04 11.23
CA ILE A 247 10.00 -6.20 11.06
C ILE A 247 8.75 -6.97 11.49
N LEU A 248 8.01 -6.37 12.41
CA LEU A 248 6.73 -6.86 12.95
C LEU A 248 5.53 -6.00 12.51
N LEU A 249 5.82 -4.93 11.77
CA LEU A 249 4.89 -3.88 11.43
C LEU A 249 4.88 -3.63 9.94
N ASN A 250 3.70 -3.40 9.38
CA ASN A 250 3.51 -3.00 8.00
C ASN A 250 3.74 -1.49 7.78
N ASN A 251 4.76 -0.92 8.45
CA ASN A 251 5.03 0.52 8.43
C ASN A 251 5.34 1.04 7.02
N ALA A 252 5.94 0.21 6.16
CA ALA A 252 6.25 0.57 4.78
C ALA A 252 4.97 0.85 3.98
N CYS A 253 4.01 -0.08 4.00
CA CYS A 253 2.73 0.13 3.31
C CYS A 253 1.92 1.25 3.97
N GLU A 254 1.92 1.36 5.30
CA GLU A 254 1.22 2.43 6.01
C GLU A 254 1.78 3.81 5.65
N SER A 255 3.11 3.96 5.64
CA SER A 255 3.78 5.21 5.25
C SER A 255 3.51 5.54 3.78
N PHE A 256 3.60 4.56 2.89
CA PHE A 256 3.29 4.76 1.48
C PHE A 256 1.83 5.20 1.29
N ASN A 257 0.89 4.50 1.92
CA ASN A 257 -0.54 4.83 1.88
C ASN A 257 -0.82 6.24 2.42
N SER A 258 -0.12 6.66 3.47
CA SER A 258 -0.23 8.02 4.01
C SER A 258 0.28 9.08 3.04
N ASN A 259 1.36 8.80 2.30
CA ASN A 259 1.97 9.79 1.40
C ASN A 259 1.15 10.03 0.13
N ILE A 260 0.33 9.05 -0.28
CA ILE A 260 -0.51 9.14 -1.48
C ILE A 260 -1.95 9.55 -1.17
N LEU A 261 -2.28 9.93 0.07
CA LEU A 261 -3.66 10.29 0.45
C LEU A 261 -4.25 11.37 -0.44
N GLU A 262 -3.46 12.38 -0.78
CA GLU A 262 -3.90 13.48 -1.64
C GLU A 262 -4.17 13.04 -3.09
N ALA A 263 -3.42 12.07 -3.59
CA ALA A 263 -3.65 11.53 -4.93
C ALA A 263 -4.96 10.75 -5.02
N ARG A 264 -5.40 10.11 -3.91
CA ARG A 264 -6.59 9.24 -3.90
C ARG A 264 -7.89 9.96 -4.20
N ASP A 265 -7.94 11.26 -3.93
CA ASP A 265 -9.13 12.08 -4.18
C ASP A 265 -9.20 12.58 -5.64
N LYS A 266 -8.21 12.25 -6.47
CA LYS A 266 -8.14 12.67 -7.86
C LYS A 266 -8.76 11.63 -8.80
N PRO A 267 -9.24 12.07 -9.99
CA PRO A 267 -9.59 11.19 -11.09
C PRO A 267 -8.45 10.24 -11.51
N ILE A 268 -8.77 9.13 -12.17
CA ILE A 268 -7.84 8.00 -12.34
C ILE A 268 -6.49 8.42 -12.93
N LEU A 269 -6.46 9.05 -14.11
CA LEU A 269 -5.20 9.48 -14.76
C LEU A 269 -4.45 10.53 -13.94
N SER A 270 -5.13 11.55 -13.42
CA SER A 270 -4.48 12.60 -12.63
C SER A 270 -3.83 12.06 -11.36
N MET A 271 -4.47 11.07 -10.75
CA MET A 271 -3.94 10.33 -9.61
C MET A 271 -2.79 9.43 -10.03
N LEU A 272 -2.89 8.76 -11.19
CA LEU A 272 -1.82 7.95 -11.74
C LEU A 272 -0.56 8.80 -11.87
N GLU A 273 -0.65 9.91 -12.60
CA GLU A 273 0.42 10.89 -12.84
C GLU A 273 1.02 11.44 -11.54
N TRP A 274 0.18 11.84 -10.58
CA TRP A 274 0.67 12.38 -9.31
C TRP A 274 1.59 11.39 -8.58
N ILE A 275 1.19 10.11 -8.57
CA ILE A 275 1.98 9.07 -7.91
C ILE A 275 3.24 8.75 -8.70
N MET A 276 3.21 8.85 -10.02
CA MET A 276 4.42 8.79 -10.85
C MET A 276 5.42 9.85 -10.41
N GLU A 277 5.00 11.12 -10.40
CA GLU A 277 5.84 12.26 -10.04
C GLU A 277 6.43 12.11 -8.63
N TYR A 278 5.58 11.72 -7.66
CA TYR A 278 6.01 11.47 -6.29
C TYR A 278 7.11 10.40 -6.20
N LEU A 279 6.92 9.26 -6.89
CA LEU A 279 7.89 8.17 -6.87
C LEU A 279 9.17 8.54 -7.61
N MET A 280 9.09 9.17 -8.78
CA MET A 280 10.25 9.65 -9.53
C MET A 280 11.11 10.59 -8.68
N GLN A 281 10.50 11.57 -8.03
CA GLN A 281 11.19 12.49 -7.12
C GLN A 281 11.83 11.73 -5.95
N ARG A 282 11.12 10.77 -5.35
CA ARG A 282 11.61 10.00 -4.21
C ARG A 282 12.77 9.08 -4.58
N LEU A 283 12.68 8.39 -5.72
CA LEU A 283 13.75 7.52 -6.24
C LEU A 283 15.00 8.35 -6.55
N GLN A 284 14.83 9.52 -7.17
CA GLN A 284 15.93 10.45 -7.43
C GLN A 284 16.58 10.92 -6.12
N GLN A 285 15.78 11.32 -5.12
CA GLN A 285 16.29 11.67 -3.79
C GLN A 285 17.06 10.52 -3.13
N ASN A 286 16.55 9.28 -3.22
CA ASN A 286 17.21 8.10 -2.69
C ASN A 286 18.54 7.81 -3.41
N ARG A 287 18.57 7.95 -4.74
CA ARG A 287 19.78 7.85 -5.56
C ARG A 287 20.83 8.87 -5.13
N ASP A 288 20.42 10.12 -4.92
CA ASP A 288 21.32 11.19 -4.51
C ASP A 288 21.83 11.02 -3.07
N ARG A 289 21.00 10.44 -2.18
CA ARG A 289 21.44 10.02 -0.84
C ARG A 289 22.46 8.89 -0.91
N ALA A 290 22.24 7.89 -1.76
CA ALA A 290 23.16 6.76 -1.94
C ALA A 290 24.54 7.23 -2.46
N LYS A 291 24.56 8.18 -3.40
CA LYS A 291 25.81 8.80 -3.92
C LYS A 291 26.64 9.49 -2.83
N LYS A 292 26.01 10.04 -1.79
CA LYS A 292 26.67 10.73 -0.67
C LYS A 292 27.34 9.79 0.35
N LYS A 293 27.44 8.48 0.07
CA LYS A 293 28.16 7.43 0.84
C LYS A 293 27.82 7.33 2.35
N ARG A 294 26.66 7.83 2.79
CA ARG A 294 26.16 7.65 4.18
C ARG A 294 25.18 6.49 4.25
N TRP A 295 25.64 5.29 3.94
CA TRP A 295 24.88 4.07 4.26
C TRP A 295 24.86 3.93 5.78
N LYS A 296 23.66 3.95 6.38
CA LYS A 296 23.52 3.91 7.85
C LYS A 296 23.84 2.53 8.43
N LYS A 297 23.83 1.48 7.61
CA LYS A 297 24.20 0.11 7.97
C LYS A 297 24.95 -0.55 6.82
N VAL A 298 25.99 -1.31 7.16
CA VAL A 298 26.71 -2.21 6.26
C VAL A 298 25.95 -3.54 6.25
N LEU A 299 25.55 -4.02 5.07
CA LEU A 299 25.07 -5.40 4.92
C LEU A 299 26.29 -6.33 4.96
N TYR A 300 26.37 -7.20 5.96
CA TYR A 300 27.33 -8.30 5.94
C TYR A 300 26.77 -9.40 5.04
N VAL A 301 27.37 -9.58 3.87
CA VAL A 301 27.26 -10.85 3.13
C VAL A 301 28.23 -11.80 3.81
N THR A 302 27.72 -12.77 4.57
CA THR A 302 28.57 -13.91 4.97
C THR A 302 28.96 -14.66 3.69
N PRO A 303 30.24 -14.98 3.46
CA PRO A 303 30.64 -15.81 2.34
C PRO A 303 29.86 -17.14 2.38
N PRO A 304 29.53 -17.75 1.23
CA PRO A 304 29.03 -19.11 1.22
C PRO A 304 30.03 -20.02 1.96
N LEU A 305 29.51 -20.85 2.87
CA LEU A 305 30.26 -21.94 3.50
C LEU A 305 30.66 -22.99 2.45
#